data_AF-D2SE59-F1
#
_entry.id   AF-D2SE59-F1
#
_cell.length_a   1.000
_cell.length_b   1.000
_cell.length_c   1.000
_cell.angle_alpha   90.00
_cell.angle_beta   90.00
_cell.angle_gamma   90.00
#
_symmetry.space_group_name_H-M   'P 1'
#
loop_
_entity.id
_entity.type
_entity.pdbx_description
1 polymer ?
#
loop_
_entity_poly.entity_id
_entity_poly.type
_entity_poly.pdbx_seq_one_letter_code
_entity_poly.pdbx_strand_id
1 'polypeptide(L)' 'MAFDLHRADGEVIRFGNDARFSFTATGHLVVYDAKGNKTLFSHHSWNWLEEPVPPPAE' A
#
# COMPACT_ATOMS: atom_id res chain seq x y z
N MET A 1 18.16 2.70 2.99
CA MET A 1 17.92 2.03 1.69
C MET A 1 16.89 2.88 0.96
N ALA A 2 17.16 3.30 -0.27
CA ALA A 2 16.20 4.03 -1.09
C ALA A 2 15.17 3.05 -1.66
N PHE A 3 13.94 3.52 -1.86
CA PHE A 3 12.86 2.73 -2.44
C PHE A 3 11.84 3.63 -3.15
N ASP A 4 11.16 3.04 -4.12
CA ASP A 4 10.09 3.68 -4.87
C ASP A 4 8.74 3.10 -4.46
N LEU A 5 7.76 3.97 -4.21
CA LEU A 5 6.37 3.60 -3.99
C LEU A 5 5.60 3.81 -5.30
N HIS A 6 5.14 2.71 -5.88
CA HIS A 6 4.29 2.72 -7.07
C HIS A 6 2.82 2.77 -6.65
N ARG A 7 2.10 3.81 -7.07
CA ARG A 7 0.68 3.98 -6.82
C ARG A 7 -0.15 3.38 -7.96
N ALA A 8 -1.41 3.06 -7.66
CA ALA A 8 -2.33 2.45 -8.62
C ALA A 8 -2.70 3.36 -9.80
N ASP A 9 -2.61 4.69 -9.62
CA ASP A 9 -2.78 5.71 -10.66
C ASP A 9 -1.53 5.86 -11.56
N GLY A 10 -0.49 5.06 -11.34
CA GLY A 10 0.77 5.12 -12.08
C GLY A 10 1.76 6.15 -11.54
N GLU A 11 1.42 6.92 -10.51
CA GLU A 11 2.35 7.82 -9.85
C GLU A 11 3.45 7.02 -9.13
N VAL A 12 4.69 7.51 -9.23
CA VAL A 12 5.85 6.94 -8.51
C VAL A 12 6.40 7.99 -7.54
N ILE A 13 6.36 7.66 -6.26
CA ILE A 13 6.94 8.49 -5.18
C ILE A 13 8.29 7.89 -4.79
N ARG A 14 9.35 8.70 -4.88
CA ARG A 14 10.72 8.27 -4.58
C ARG A 14 11.11 8.64 -3.16
N PHE A 15 11.55 7.66 -2.38
CA PHE A 15 12.03 7.86 -1.03
C PHE A 15 13.55 7.67 -0.93
N GLY A 16 14.21 8.63 -0.29
CA GLY A 16 15.66 8.62 -0.08
C GLY A 16 16.11 7.58 0.92
N ASN A 17 17.44 7.43 1.07
CA ASN A 17 18.05 6.39 1.90
C ASN A 17 17.66 6.41 3.38
N ASP A 18 17.27 7.56 3.89
CA ASP A 18 16.92 7.79 5.30
C ASP A 18 15.43 7.50 5.59
N ALA A 19 14.64 7.23 4.55
CA ALA A 19 13.26 6.85 4.72
C ALA A 19 13.15 5.42 5.27
N ARG A 20 12.11 5.22 6.07
CA ARG A 20 11.74 3.89 6.60
C ARG A 20 10.29 3.62 6.28
N PHE A 21 9.94 2.35 6.11
CA PHE A 21 8.54 1.95 5.94
C PHE A 21 8.18 0.81 6.88
N SER A 22 6.90 0.71 7.21
CA SER A 22 6.31 -0.40 7.97
C SER A 22 4.88 -0.65 7.53
N PHE A 23 4.32 -1.79 7.92
CA PHE A 23 2.92 -2.12 7.71
C PHE A 23 2.19 -2.15 9.05
N THR A 24 0.98 -1.58 9.10
CA THR A 24 0.10 -1.73 10.26
C THR A 24 -0.49 -3.14 10.32
N ALA A 25 -1.04 -3.53 11.47
CA ALA A 25 -1.75 -4.80 11.61
C ALA A 25 -2.97 -4.93 10.67
N THR A 26 -3.52 -3.81 10.20
CA THR A 26 -4.63 -3.74 9.24
C THR A 26 -4.18 -3.67 7.79
N GLY A 27 -2.87 -3.78 7.51
CA GLY A 27 -2.33 -3.77 6.15
C GLY A 27 -2.12 -2.38 5.53
N HIS A 28 -2.12 -1.31 6.31
CA HIS A 28 -1.77 0.02 5.78
C HIS A 28 -0.25 0.19 5.71
N LEU A 29 0.23 0.77 4.62
CA LEU A 29 1.63 1.16 4.48
C LEU A 29 1.87 2.47 5.23
N VAL A 30 2.91 2.48 6.05
CA VAL A 30 3.39 3.67 6.75
C VAL A 30 4.79 3.99 6.25
N VAL A 31 5.03 5.23 5.85
CA VAL A 31 6.37 5.72 5.51
C VAL A 31 6.77 6.83 6.47
N TYR A 32 8.01 6.77 6.93
CA TYR A 32 8.65 7.76 7.78
C TYR A 32 9.72 8.48 6.96
N ASP A 33 9.67 9.80 6.93
CA ASP A 33 10.75 10.61 6.35
C ASP A 33 11.99 10.66 7.27
N ALA A 34 13.06 11.28 6.80
CA ALA A 34 14.31 11.43 7.54
C ALA A 34 14.16 12.22 8.87
N LYS A 35 13.10 13.02 9.00
CA LYS A 35 12.77 13.82 10.18
C LYS A 35 11.83 13.07 11.14
N GLY A 36 11.39 11.87 10.78
CA GLY A 36 10.43 11.07 11.54
C GLY A 36 8.97 11.44 11.28
N ASN A 37 8.67 12.29 10.30
CA ASN A 37 7.28 12.57 9.92
C ASN A 37 6.66 11.35 9.27
N LYS A 38 5.42 11.06 9.64
CA LYS A 38 4.67 9.90 9.18
C LYS A 38 3.74 10.26 8.03
N THR A 39 3.78 9.48 6.96
CA THR A 39 2.75 9.43 5.91
C THR A 39 2.09 8.06 5.91
N LEU A 40 0.76 8.03 5.94
CA LEU A 40 -0.04 6.79 5.90
C LEU A 40 -0.63 6.62 4.50
N PHE A 41 -0.43 5.45 3.92
CA PHE A 41 -1.04 5.05 2.65
C PHE A 41 -2.01 3.90 2.92
N SER A 42 -3.29 4.17 2.67
CA SER A 42 -4.32 3.13 2.68
C SER A 42 -4.38 2.48 1.30
N HIS A 43 -4.07 1.19 1.25
CA HIS A 43 -4.35 0.38 0.07
C HIS A 43 -5.70 -0.30 0.30
N HIS A 44 -6.76 0.21 -0.34
CA HIS A 44 -8.04 -0.48 -0.38
C HIS A 44 -7.97 -1.59 -1.45
N SER A 45 -7.53 -2.79 -1.07
CA SER A 45 -7.60 -3.97 -1.95
C SER A 45 -9.05 -4.43 -2.23
N TRP A 46 -10.04 -3.86 -1.55
CA TRP A 46 -11.45 -4.26 -1.62
C TRP A 46 -12.26 -3.67 -2.78
N ASN A 47 -11.62 -2.99 -3.74
CA ASN A 47 -12.35 -2.52 -4.92
C ASN A 47 -12.51 -3.59 -6.03
N TRP A 48 -12.01 -4.81 -5.80
CA TRP A 48 -12.41 -6.01 -6.52
C TRP A 48 -13.11 -6.96 -5.55
N LEU A 49 -14.42 -6.76 -5.36
CA LEU A 49 -15.29 -7.86 -4.97
C LEU A 49 -15.25 -8.87 -6.12
N GLU A 50 -14.65 -10.03 -5.89
CA GLU A 50 -14.76 -11.17 -6.80
C GLU A 50 -16.24 -11.42 -7.08
N GLU A 51 -16.59 -11.57 -8.36
CA GLU A 51 -17.96 -11.90 -8.77
C GLU A 51 -18.48 -13.11 -7.97
N PRO A 52 -19.75 -13.13 -7.54
CA PRO A 52 -20.29 -14.27 -6.82
C PRO A 52 -20.16 -15.53 -7.69
N VAL A 53 -19.40 -16.51 -7.19
CA VAL A 53 -19.29 -17.82 -7.83
C VAL A 53 -20.67 -18.49 -7.74
N PRO A 54 -21.30 -18.87 -8.87
CA PRO A 54 -22.56 -19.59 -8.83
C PRO A 54 -22.37 -20.95 -8.13
N PRO A 55 -23.39 -21.44 -7.40
CA PRO A 55 -23.31 -22.73 -6.74
C PRO A 55 -23.02 -23.84 -7.78
N PRO A 56 -22.32 -24.92 -7.39
CA PRO A 56 -22.09 -26.06 -8.27
C PRO A 56 -23.43 -26.57 -8.82
N ALA A 57 -23.50 -26.82 -10.13
CA ALA A 57 -24.65 -27.49 -10.72
C ALA A 57 -24.71 -28.94 -10.19
N GLU A 58 -25.86 -29.34 -9.66
CA GLU A 58 -26.18 -30.74 -9.30
C GLU A 58 -26.32 -31.64 -10.53
#